data_AF-A0AAV6BPM5-F1
#
_entry.id   AF-A0AAV6BPM5-F1
#
_cell.length_a   1.000
_cell.length_b   1.000
_cell.length_c   1.000
_cell.angle_alpha   90.00
_cell.angle_beta   90.00
_cell.angle_gamma   90.00
#
_symmetry.space_group_name_H-M   'P 1'
#
loop_
_entity.id
_entity.type
_entity.pdbx_description
1 polymer ?
#
loop_
_entity_poly.entity_id
_entity_poly.type
_entity_poly.pdbx_seq_one_letter_code
_entity_poly.pdbx_strand_id
1 'polypeptide(L)'
;MIDTSGPTQAPLCGVAIGASAGGLRAVRTIVSALPADLAAAVFVVVHLDPHGRSLLPRLLAAATTLRAGDVREEGLVETGTIYVAVPDRHLVVIDRRVRLVVSDPVHYVRPAIDRLFESVAIGWQTAAVGVVLSGNGIDGTAGIAAIKRAGGVTIAQDPTDAEFPRMPCAAIASGFVDSVLPLARIASAITGAVAVASAGRAA
;
A
#
# COMPACT_ATOMS: atom_id res chain seq x y z
N MET A 1 27.59 -21.41 0.81
CA MET A 1 26.96 -20.09 1.03
C MET A 1 25.98 -20.28 2.16
N ILE A 2 26.30 -19.75 3.34
CA ILE A 2 25.41 -19.79 4.49
C ILE A 2 24.37 -18.71 4.24
N ASP A 3 23.11 -19.12 4.16
CA ASP A 3 21.96 -18.22 4.09
C ASP A 3 21.93 -17.36 5.37
N THR A 4 22.16 -16.06 5.21
CA THR A 4 22.16 -15.06 6.30
C THR A 4 20.81 -14.38 6.47
N SER A 5 19.74 -14.90 5.85
CA SER A 5 18.39 -14.40 6.15
C SER A 5 18.01 -14.83 7.57
N GLY A 6 18.06 -13.87 8.50
CA GLY A 6 17.46 -14.04 9.82
C GLY A 6 15.99 -14.43 9.71
N PRO A 7 15.38 -14.98 10.78
CA PRO A 7 14.03 -15.52 10.73
C PRO A 7 13.04 -14.48 10.18
N THR A 8 12.32 -14.83 9.12
CA THR A 8 11.30 -13.99 8.50
C THR A 8 10.13 -13.79 9.46
N GLN A 9 10.07 -12.60 10.06
CA GLN A 9 9.07 -12.26 11.06
C GLN A 9 7.76 -11.79 10.40
N ALA A 10 6.63 -12.24 10.94
CA ALA A 10 5.31 -11.77 10.54
C ALA A 10 5.16 -10.27 10.87
N PRO A 11 4.65 -9.44 9.94
CA PRO A 11 4.66 -7.98 10.10
C PRO A 11 3.66 -7.47 11.13
N LEU A 12 4.08 -6.58 12.01
CA LEU A 12 3.17 -6.00 13.00
C LEU A 12 2.12 -5.09 12.35
N CYS A 13 2.49 -4.42 11.25
CA CYS A 13 1.65 -3.45 10.53
C CYS A 13 1.51 -3.80 9.03
N GLY A 14 0.37 -3.44 8.44
CA GLY A 14 0.07 -3.63 7.02
C GLY A 14 -0.16 -2.28 6.36
N VAL A 15 0.74 -1.88 5.47
CA VAL A 15 0.67 -0.58 4.78
C VAL A 15 0.17 -0.80 3.36
N ALA A 16 -1.02 -0.30 3.03
CA ALA A 16 -1.59 -0.34 1.69
C ALA A 16 -1.44 1.03 1.00
N ILE A 17 -0.85 1.05 -0.19
CA ILE A 17 -0.62 2.25 -0.99
C ILE A 17 -1.33 2.09 -2.34
N GLY A 18 -2.17 3.06 -2.66
CA GLY A 18 -2.94 3.12 -3.91
C GLY A 18 -2.58 4.35 -4.73
N ALA A 19 -2.29 4.17 -6.02
CA ALA A 19 -1.99 5.27 -6.94
C ALA A 19 -2.48 4.98 -8.37
N SER A 20 -2.55 6.01 -9.22
CA SER A 20 -2.90 5.87 -10.63
C SER A 20 -2.05 6.81 -11.49
N ALA A 21 -2.65 7.70 -12.28
CA ALA A 21 -1.95 8.72 -13.06
C ALA A 21 -1.02 9.58 -12.16
N GLY A 22 0.24 9.74 -12.56
CA GLY A 22 1.30 10.38 -11.74
C GLY A 22 1.79 9.55 -10.53
N GLY A 23 1.17 8.40 -10.28
CA GLY A 23 1.36 7.59 -9.08
C GLY A 23 2.74 6.93 -8.96
N LEU A 24 3.37 6.55 -10.07
CA LEU A 24 4.69 5.89 -10.05
C LEU A 24 5.75 6.75 -9.36
N ARG A 25 5.80 8.05 -9.68
CA ARG A 25 6.74 8.98 -9.05
C ARG A 25 6.44 9.12 -7.56
N ALA A 26 5.16 9.25 -7.19
CA ALA A 26 4.73 9.37 -5.81
C ALA A 26 5.11 8.15 -4.96
N VAL A 27 4.79 6.94 -5.44
CA VAL A 27 5.14 5.69 -4.77
C VAL A 27 6.66 5.57 -4.63
N ARG A 28 7.42 5.86 -5.71
CA ARG A 28 8.89 5.80 -5.68
C ARG A 28 9.49 6.73 -4.62
N THR A 29 9.00 7.97 -4.54
CA THR A 29 9.42 8.93 -3.50
C THR A 29 9.18 8.38 -2.11
N ILE A 30 7.99 7.83 -1.84
CA ILE A 30 7.66 7.28 -0.53
C ILE A 30 8.56 6.10 -0.18
N VAL A 31 8.64 5.08 -1.04
CA VAL A 31 9.39 3.84 -0.71
C VAL A 31 10.89 4.08 -0.58
N SER A 32 11.42 5.13 -1.22
CA SER A 32 12.82 5.53 -1.09
C SER A 32 13.18 6.18 0.24
N ALA A 33 12.17 6.71 0.94
CA ALA A 33 12.34 7.34 2.24
C ALA A 33 11.89 6.43 3.41
N LEU A 34 11.39 5.22 3.12
CA LEU A 34 11.06 4.24 4.16
C LEU A 34 12.36 3.61 4.70
N PRO A 35 12.47 3.41 6.03
CA PRO A 35 13.68 2.85 6.64
C PRO A 35 13.81 1.36 6.36
N ALA A 36 15.04 0.84 6.35
CA ALA A 36 15.34 -0.56 6.05
C ALA A 36 14.78 -1.55 7.09
N ASP A 37 14.60 -1.11 8.33
CA ASP A 37 14.09 -1.87 9.46
C ASP A 37 12.58 -1.65 9.70
N LEU A 38 11.85 -1.16 8.69
CA LEU A 38 10.41 -0.94 8.79
C LEU A 38 9.68 -2.22 9.23
N ALA A 39 9.08 -2.18 10.42
CA ALA A 39 8.34 -3.28 11.04
C ALA A 39 6.95 -3.54 10.42
N ALA A 40 6.84 -3.42 9.09
CA ALA A 40 5.61 -3.56 8.33
C ALA A 40 5.83 -4.33 7.03
N ALA A 41 4.73 -4.83 6.46
CA ALA A 41 4.65 -5.17 5.04
C ALA A 41 3.98 -4.05 4.28
N VAL A 42 4.46 -3.78 3.07
CA VAL A 42 3.93 -2.73 2.20
C VAL A 42 3.28 -3.38 0.98
N PHE A 43 2.07 -2.99 0.65
CA PHE A 43 1.31 -3.47 -0.49
C PHE A 43 1.00 -2.30 -1.40
N VAL A 44 1.29 -2.45 -2.68
CA VAL A 44 1.21 -1.36 -3.65
C VAL A 44 0.32 -1.77 -4.81
N VAL A 45 -0.75 -1.00 -5.03
CA VAL A 45 -1.51 -1.00 -6.27
C VAL A 45 -1.24 0.33 -6.98
N VAL A 46 -0.71 0.24 -8.20
CA VAL A 46 -0.73 1.33 -9.16
C VAL A 46 -1.59 0.87 -10.33
N HIS A 47 -2.53 1.67 -10.80
CA HIS A 47 -3.26 1.33 -12.03
C HIS A 47 -2.28 1.26 -13.21
N LEU A 48 -2.25 0.12 -13.88
CA LEU A 48 -1.35 -0.21 -14.98
C LEU A 48 -2.17 -0.56 -16.23
N ASP A 49 -1.53 -0.50 -17.39
CA ASP A 49 -2.08 -1.10 -18.61
C ASP A 49 -2.27 -2.62 -18.40
N PRO A 50 -3.48 -3.16 -18.59
CA PRO A 50 -3.78 -4.57 -18.35
C PRO A 50 -3.07 -5.52 -19.33
N HIS A 51 -2.59 -5.04 -20.48
CA HIS A 51 -1.93 -5.82 -21.51
C HIS A 51 -0.39 -5.69 -21.48
N GLY A 52 0.14 -4.80 -20.64
CA GLY A 52 1.57 -4.55 -20.51
C GLY A 52 2.27 -5.47 -19.51
N ARG A 53 3.57 -5.71 -19.71
CA ARG A 53 4.43 -6.22 -18.64
C ARG A 53 4.71 -5.09 -17.66
N SER A 54 4.45 -5.30 -16.37
CA SER A 54 4.75 -4.31 -15.34
C SER A 54 6.24 -4.30 -15.01
N LEU A 55 6.91 -3.15 -15.20
CA LEU A 55 8.26 -2.91 -14.70
C LEU A 55 8.25 -2.36 -13.26
N LEU A 56 7.06 -2.13 -12.69
CA LEU A 56 6.90 -1.49 -11.38
C LEU A 56 7.68 -2.19 -10.26
N PRO A 57 7.67 -3.54 -10.12
CA PRO A 57 8.44 -4.20 -9.07
C PRO A 57 9.94 -3.90 -9.14
N ARG A 58 10.51 -3.91 -10.36
CA ARG A 58 11.92 -3.59 -10.59
C ARG A 58 12.25 -2.13 -10.30
N LEU A 59 11.36 -1.22 -10.70
CA LEU A 59 11.52 0.22 -10.47
C LEU A 59 11.47 0.56 -8.98
N LEU A 60 10.59 -0.11 -8.21
CA LEU A 60 10.52 0.07 -6.76
C LEU A 60 11.71 -0.57 -6.05
N ALA A 61 12.14 -1.77 -6.47
CA ALA A 61 13.34 -2.43 -5.92
C ALA A 61 14.60 -1.58 -6.09
N ALA A 62 14.74 -0.88 -7.21
CA ALA A 62 15.87 0.04 -7.44
C ALA A 62 15.82 1.32 -6.59
N ALA A 63 14.69 1.61 -5.95
CA ALA A 63 14.46 2.87 -5.24
C ALA A 63 14.43 2.71 -3.71
N THR A 64 14.45 1.49 -3.16
CA THR A 64 14.23 1.23 -1.74
C THR A 64 15.27 0.25 -1.20
N THR A 65 15.48 0.28 0.12
CA THR A 65 16.27 -0.72 0.84
C THR A 65 15.43 -1.91 1.29
N LEU A 66 14.10 -1.82 1.19
CA LEU A 66 13.19 -2.92 1.46
C LEU A 66 13.26 -3.97 0.35
N ARG A 67 12.87 -5.22 0.67
CA ARG A 67 12.76 -6.26 -0.35
C ARG A 67 11.57 -5.94 -1.26
N ALA A 68 11.78 -5.82 -2.56
CA ALA A 68 10.70 -5.63 -3.52
C ALA A 68 10.90 -6.56 -4.72
N GLY A 69 9.83 -7.19 -5.18
CA GLY A 69 9.86 -8.14 -6.28
C GLY A 69 8.47 -8.57 -6.70
N ASP A 70 8.41 -9.41 -7.74
CA ASP A 70 7.14 -9.96 -8.20
C ASP A 70 6.48 -10.76 -7.07
N VAL A 71 5.17 -10.56 -6.90
CA VAL A 71 4.38 -11.33 -5.95
C VAL A 71 4.36 -12.79 -6.40
N ARG A 72 5.05 -13.66 -5.64
CA ARG A 72 4.84 -15.10 -5.75
C ARG A 72 3.55 -15.45 -5.04
N GLU A 73 2.62 -16.08 -5.76
CA GLU A 73 1.35 -16.50 -5.19
C GLU A 73 1.60 -17.38 -3.95
N GLU A 74 0.78 -17.13 -2.93
CA GLU A 74 0.62 -17.92 -1.72
C GLU A 74 1.64 -17.84 -0.57
N GLY A 75 2.67 -17.00 -0.70
CA GLY A 75 3.62 -16.73 0.38
C GLY A 75 2.99 -16.09 1.62
N LEU A 76 3.49 -16.46 2.81
CA LEU A 76 3.24 -15.68 4.01
C LEU A 76 3.79 -14.27 3.82
N VAL A 77 3.07 -13.28 4.33
CA VAL A 77 3.52 -11.89 4.29
C VAL A 77 4.68 -11.74 5.28
N GLU A 78 5.76 -11.14 4.80
CA GLU A 78 6.98 -10.90 5.55
C GLU A 78 7.17 -9.41 5.84
N THR A 79 7.78 -9.13 6.99
CA THR A 79 8.23 -7.78 7.34
C THR A 79 9.32 -7.29 6.39
N GLY A 80 9.35 -5.97 6.15
CA GLY A 80 10.38 -5.33 5.33
C GLY A 80 10.27 -5.67 3.84
N THR A 81 9.07 -6.05 3.39
CA THR A 81 8.79 -6.47 2.01
C THR A 81 7.70 -5.63 1.37
N ILE A 82 7.93 -5.22 0.12
CA ILE A 82 7.00 -4.52 -0.74
C ILE A 82 6.41 -5.53 -1.74
N TYR A 83 5.10 -5.71 -1.68
CA TYR A 83 4.32 -6.54 -2.58
C TYR A 83 3.58 -5.65 -3.57
N VAL A 84 3.80 -5.89 -4.86
CA VAL A 84 3.29 -5.03 -5.93
C VAL A 84 2.26 -5.79 -6.75
N ALA A 85 1.11 -5.16 -6.98
CA ALA A 85 0.06 -5.75 -7.81
C ALA A 85 0.53 -5.97 -9.25
N VAL A 86 0.06 -7.05 -9.86
CA VAL A 86 0.32 -7.37 -11.26
C VAL A 86 -0.87 -6.99 -12.13
N PRO A 87 -0.68 -6.74 -13.43
CA PRO A 87 -1.78 -6.47 -14.36
C PRO A 87 -2.83 -7.59 -14.34
N ASP A 88 -4.09 -7.20 -14.47
CA ASP A 88 -5.25 -8.09 -14.61
C ASP A 88 -5.52 -9.05 -13.43
N ARG A 89 -4.90 -8.82 -12.26
CA ARG A 89 -5.21 -9.56 -11.02
C ARG A 89 -5.30 -8.61 -9.84
N HIS A 90 -6.30 -8.77 -8.99
CA HIS A 90 -6.37 -8.05 -7.72
C HIS A 90 -5.30 -8.58 -6.76
N LEU A 91 -4.48 -7.67 -6.22
CA LEU A 91 -3.64 -7.96 -5.08
C LEU A 91 -4.49 -7.85 -3.81
N VAL A 92 -4.64 -8.96 -3.09
CA VAL A 92 -5.33 -9.00 -1.80
C VAL A 92 -4.51 -9.77 -0.78
N VAL A 93 -4.81 -9.55 0.50
CA VAL A 93 -4.22 -10.31 1.60
C VAL A 93 -5.32 -11.08 2.34
N ILE A 94 -5.16 -12.39 2.44
CA ILE A 94 -6.09 -13.28 3.16
C ILE A 94 -5.26 -14.14 4.10
N ASP A 95 -5.65 -14.23 5.37
CA ASP A 95 -4.95 -14.99 6.40
C ASP A 95 -3.43 -14.74 6.41
N ARG A 96 -3.05 -13.44 6.31
CA ARG A 96 -1.66 -13.00 6.31
C ARG A 96 -0.82 -13.57 5.17
N ARG A 97 -1.46 -13.94 4.07
CA ARG A 97 -0.82 -14.40 2.83
C ARG A 97 -1.23 -13.54 1.67
N VAL A 98 -0.27 -13.30 0.78
CA VAL A 98 -0.56 -12.58 -0.46
C VAL A 98 -1.28 -13.51 -1.43
N ARG A 99 -2.32 -12.98 -2.08
CA ARG A 99 -3.11 -13.67 -3.09
C ARG A 99 -3.29 -12.74 -4.29
N LEU A 100 -3.21 -13.32 -5.48
CA LEU A 100 -3.56 -12.67 -6.73
C LEU A 100 -4.88 -13.29 -7.21
N VAL A 101 -5.95 -12.50 -7.23
CA VAL A 101 -7.30 -13.00 -7.50
C VAL A 101 -7.82 -12.42 -8.81
N VAL A 102 -8.40 -13.29 -9.63
CA VAL A 102 -9.16 -12.90 -10.82
C VAL A 102 -10.64 -12.86 -10.43
N SER A 103 -11.17 -11.64 -10.28
CA SER A 103 -12.60 -11.36 -10.05
C SER A 103 -13.04 -10.16 -10.87
N ASP A 104 -14.32 -9.81 -10.84
CA ASP A 104 -14.84 -8.66 -11.59
C ASP A 104 -14.07 -7.36 -11.27
N PRO A 105 -13.78 -6.52 -12.30
CA PRO A 105 -13.17 -5.22 -12.10
C PRO A 105 -13.98 -4.35 -11.13
N VAL A 106 -13.30 -3.62 -10.27
CA VAL A 106 -13.92 -2.59 -9.42
C VAL A 106 -13.55 -1.24 -10.01
N HIS A 107 -14.52 -0.33 -10.15
CA HIS A 107 -14.31 0.95 -10.85
C HIS A 107 -13.70 0.80 -12.26
N TYR A 108 -14.03 -0.29 -12.97
CA TYR A 108 -13.51 -0.65 -14.29
C TYR A 108 -12.00 -0.94 -14.34
N VAL A 109 -11.35 -1.14 -13.18
CA VAL A 109 -9.92 -1.45 -13.08
C VAL A 109 -9.66 -2.79 -12.39
N ARG A 110 -8.59 -3.45 -12.83
CA ARG A 110 -8.02 -4.66 -12.22
C ARG A 110 -6.50 -4.63 -12.44
N PRO A 111 -5.68 -4.41 -11.39
CA PRO A 111 -6.01 -4.37 -9.97
C PRO A 111 -6.78 -3.10 -9.54
N ALA A 112 -7.59 -3.25 -8.49
CA ALA A 112 -8.32 -2.17 -7.83
C ALA A 112 -7.73 -1.91 -6.44
N ILE A 113 -7.63 -0.64 -6.07
CA ILE A 113 -7.07 -0.16 -4.80
C ILE A 113 -8.00 -0.55 -3.65
N ASP A 114 -9.32 -0.39 -3.82
CA ASP A 114 -10.31 -0.71 -2.79
C ASP A 114 -10.20 -2.15 -2.30
N ARG A 115 -10.03 -3.11 -3.22
CA ARG A 115 -9.86 -4.53 -2.86
C ARG A 115 -8.64 -4.80 -2.00
N LEU A 116 -7.51 -4.15 -2.33
CA LEU A 116 -6.31 -4.25 -1.51
C LEU A 116 -6.60 -3.69 -0.11
N PHE A 117 -7.15 -2.49 -0.04
CA PHE A 117 -7.33 -1.76 1.21
C PHE A 117 -8.32 -2.47 2.14
N GLU A 118 -9.43 -2.97 1.62
CA GLU A 118 -10.39 -3.81 2.35
C GLU A 118 -9.72 -5.05 2.95
N SER A 119 -8.91 -5.75 2.16
CA SER A 119 -8.22 -6.97 2.62
C SER A 119 -7.16 -6.67 3.70
N VAL A 120 -6.45 -5.54 3.59
CA VAL A 120 -5.47 -5.09 4.60
C VAL A 120 -6.19 -4.62 5.88
N ALA A 121 -7.33 -3.94 5.76
CA ALA A 121 -8.16 -3.56 6.90
C ALA A 121 -8.57 -4.80 7.72
N ILE A 122 -8.99 -5.88 7.05
CA ILE A 122 -9.34 -7.15 7.70
C ILE A 122 -8.09 -7.80 8.34
N GLY A 123 -6.98 -7.85 7.60
CA GLY A 123 -5.78 -8.58 8.02
C GLY A 123 -4.95 -7.94 9.15
N TRP A 124 -5.10 -6.62 9.37
CA TRP A 124 -4.34 -5.89 10.39
C TRP A 124 -5.19 -5.01 11.33
N GLN A 125 -6.45 -4.72 10.99
CA GLN A 125 -7.35 -3.91 11.82
C GLN A 125 -6.72 -2.56 12.22
N THR A 126 -6.55 -2.31 13.52
CA THR A 126 -5.95 -1.08 14.06
C THR A 126 -4.48 -0.89 13.65
N ALA A 127 -3.81 -1.95 13.19
CA ALA A 127 -2.46 -1.91 12.64
C ALA A 127 -2.43 -1.80 11.10
N ALA A 128 -3.54 -1.40 10.47
CA ALA A 128 -3.59 -1.09 9.05
C ALA A 128 -3.29 0.39 8.79
N VAL A 129 -2.52 0.67 7.74
CA VAL A 129 -2.27 2.03 7.24
C VAL A 129 -2.68 2.08 5.77
N GLY A 130 -3.59 2.99 5.42
CA GLY A 130 -4.05 3.21 4.04
C GLY A 130 -3.55 4.53 3.49
N VAL A 131 -3.01 4.53 2.28
CA VAL A 131 -2.42 5.71 1.64
C VAL A 131 -2.93 5.88 0.21
N VAL A 132 -3.75 6.91 -0.04
CA VAL A 132 -4.19 7.27 -1.40
C VAL A 132 -3.34 8.39 -1.97
N LEU A 133 -2.75 8.15 -3.13
CA LEU A 133 -1.85 9.07 -3.83
C LEU A 133 -2.49 9.61 -5.11
N SER A 134 -1.72 10.41 -5.86
CA SER A 134 -2.07 10.94 -7.18
C SER A 134 -2.74 9.90 -8.07
N GLY A 135 -3.84 10.32 -8.71
CA GLY A 135 -4.59 9.48 -9.63
C GLY A 135 -5.87 10.11 -10.15
N ASN A 136 -6.39 9.50 -11.22
CA ASN A 136 -7.72 9.82 -11.73
C ASN A 136 -8.75 8.86 -11.11
N GLY A 137 -10.00 9.33 -10.96
CA GLY A 137 -11.11 8.49 -10.49
C GLY A 137 -11.32 8.56 -8.99
N ILE A 138 -11.91 7.48 -8.43
CA ILE A 138 -12.36 7.39 -7.03
C ILE A 138 -11.92 6.10 -6.34
N ASP A 139 -11.22 5.21 -7.04
CA ASP A 139 -10.76 3.93 -6.46
C ASP A 139 -9.80 4.21 -5.29
N GLY A 140 -9.96 3.46 -4.21
CA GLY A 140 -9.33 3.68 -2.92
C GLY A 140 -10.21 4.43 -1.92
N THR A 141 -11.32 5.06 -2.35
CA THR A 141 -12.23 5.78 -1.45
C THR A 141 -12.97 4.82 -0.50
N ALA A 142 -13.52 3.72 -1.03
CA ALA A 142 -14.22 2.73 -0.20
C ALA A 142 -13.23 1.97 0.70
N GLY A 143 -12.04 1.69 0.19
CA GLY A 143 -10.94 1.06 0.89
C GLY A 143 -10.41 1.90 2.05
N ILE A 144 -10.26 3.22 1.88
CA ILE A 144 -9.90 4.14 2.98
C ILE A 144 -10.96 4.10 4.07
N ALA A 145 -12.24 4.12 3.71
CA ALA A 145 -13.31 3.99 4.67
C ALA A 145 -13.26 2.64 5.42
N ALA A 146 -12.92 1.54 4.73
CA ALA A 146 -12.74 0.23 5.36
C ALA A 146 -11.59 0.23 6.38
N ILE A 147 -10.42 0.75 6.01
CA ILE A 147 -9.26 0.87 6.93
C ILE A 147 -9.63 1.73 8.14
N LYS A 148 -10.29 2.88 7.91
CA LYS A 148 -10.67 3.77 9.01
C LYS A 148 -11.68 3.13 9.96
N ARG A 149 -12.69 2.44 9.44
CA ARG A 149 -13.68 1.73 10.26
C ARG A 149 -13.09 0.56 11.05
N ALA A 150 -12.02 -0.05 10.55
CA ALA A 150 -11.26 -1.07 11.28
C ALA A 150 -10.32 -0.47 12.36
N GLY A 151 -10.30 0.85 12.52
CA GLY A 151 -9.46 1.57 13.48
C GLY A 151 -8.03 1.83 13.00
N GLY A 152 -7.74 1.59 11.72
CA GLY A 152 -6.44 1.90 11.12
C GLY A 152 -6.23 3.39 10.84
N VAL A 153 -5.03 3.72 10.39
CA VAL A 153 -4.61 5.09 10.02
C VAL A 153 -4.78 5.30 8.53
N THR A 154 -5.27 6.47 8.15
CA THR A 154 -5.59 6.80 6.75
C THR A 154 -4.96 8.12 6.31
N ILE A 155 -4.28 8.09 5.18
CA ILE A 155 -3.50 9.23 4.66
C ILE A 155 -3.91 9.46 3.21
N ALA A 156 -4.11 10.72 2.85
CA ALA A 156 -4.22 11.15 1.45
C ALA A 156 -3.08 12.09 1.11
N GLN A 157 -2.54 11.97 -0.11
CA GLN A 157 -1.65 12.99 -0.66
C GLN A 157 -2.40 14.33 -0.76
N ASP A 158 -1.74 15.42 -0.39
CA ASP A 158 -2.25 16.77 -0.58
C ASP A 158 -2.59 16.99 -2.07
N PRO A 159 -3.85 17.33 -2.40
CA PRO A 159 -4.25 17.55 -3.79
C PRO A 159 -3.45 18.63 -4.51
N THR A 160 -2.88 19.61 -3.80
CA THR A 160 -2.05 20.67 -4.40
C THR A 160 -0.66 20.19 -4.84
N ASP A 161 -0.21 19.06 -4.29
CA ASP A 161 1.07 18.40 -4.59
C ASP A 161 0.87 17.13 -5.45
N ALA A 162 -0.38 16.75 -5.71
CA ALA A 162 -0.72 15.62 -6.58
C ALA A 162 -0.71 16.05 -8.06
N GLU A 163 -0.03 15.28 -8.91
CA GLU A 163 -0.05 15.51 -10.36
C GLU A 163 -1.47 15.36 -10.93
N PHE A 164 -2.22 14.39 -10.39
CA PHE A 164 -3.64 14.17 -10.66
C PHE A 164 -4.42 14.16 -9.33
N PRO A 165 -5.12 15.25 -8.97
CA PRO A 165 -5.67 15.42 -7.63
C PRO A 165 -7.00 14.71 -7.39
N ARG A 166 -7.65 14.16 -8.43
CA ARG A 166 -9.04 13.69 -8.34
C ARG A 166 -9.22 12.55 -7.33
N MET A 167 -8.31 11.57 -7.34
CA MET A 167 -8.40 10.41 -6.46
C MET A 167 -8.11 10.76 -4.98
N PRO A 168 -7.06 11.55 -4.63
CA PRO A 168 -6.93 12.10 -3.29
C PRO A 168 -8.13 12.94 -2.84
N CYS A 169 -8.66 13.82 -3.71
CA CYS A 169 -9.86 14.61 -3.39
C CYS A 169 -11.07 13.73 -3.07
N ALA A 170 -11.28 12.63 -3.81
CA ALA A 170 -12.36 11.70 -3.55
C ALA A 170 -12.20 11.00 -2.19
N ALA A 171 -10.99 10.55 -1.86
CA ALA A 171 -10.69 9.97 -0.56
C ALA A 171 -10.95 10.97 0.58
N ILE A 172 -10.50 12.22 0.45
CA ILE A 172 -10.71 13.29 1.44
C ILE A 172 -12.21 13.57 1.63
N ALA A 173 -12.96 13.71 0.53
CA ALA A 173 -14.39 14.00 0.56
C ALA A 173 -15.23 12.90 1.25
N SER A 174 -14.69 11.68 1.40
CA SER A 174 -15.37 10.60 2.13
C SER A 174 -15.47 10.84 3.64
N GLY A 175 -14.67 11.75 4.20
CA GLY A 175 -14.60 12.00 5.65
C GLY A 175 -13.83 10.94 6.45
N PHE A 176 -13.19 9.98 5.78
CA PHE A 176 -12.45 8.88 6.43
C PHE A 176 -10.93 9.02 6.33
N VAL A 177 -10.39 10.20 6.02
CA VAL A 177 -8.94 10.47 5.97
C VAL A 177 -8.51 11.16 7.26
N ASP A 178 -7.51 10.60 7.95
CA ASP A 178 -6.93 11.19 9.17
C ASP A 178 -5.97 12.34 8.89
N SER A 179 -5.23 12.24 7.79
CA SER A 179 -4.19 13.22 7.47
C SER A 179 -4.09 13.46 5.97
N VAL A 180 -4.12 14.73 5.59
CA VAL A 180 -3.81 15.21 4.24
C VAL A 180 -2.39 15.76 4.29
N LEU A 181 -1.46 15.16 3.56
CA LEU A 181 -0.04 15.45 3.69
C LEU A 181 0.63 15.67 2.33
N PRO A 182 1.57 16.63 2.22
CA PRO A 182 2.43 16.70 1.04
C PRO A 182 3.24 15.41 0.90
N LEU A 183 3.53 15.01 -0.33
CA LEU A 183 4.19 13.74 -0.67
C LEU A 183 5.47 13.50 0.14
N ALA A 184 6.27 14.55 0.33
CA ALA A 184 7.52 14.51 1.08
C ALA A 184 7.36 14.13 2.57
N ARG A 185 6.16 14.21 3.14
CA ARG A 185 5.87 13.90 4.55
C ARG A 185 5.18 12.55 4.75
N ILE A 186 4.66 11.94 3.68
CA ILE A 186 3.90 10.69 3.76
C ILE A 186 4.77 9.54 4.29
N ALA A 187 6.01 9.39 3.82
CA ALA A 187 6.89 8.32 4.30
C ALA A 187 7.14 8.39 5.82
N SER A 188 7.41 9.59 6.34
CA SER A 188 7.59 9.81 7.78
C SER A 188 6.31 9.52 8.57
N ALA A 189 5.14 9.88 8.05
CA ALA A 189 3.86 9.57 8.67
C ALA A 189 3.58 8.05 8.71
N ILE A 190 3.90 7.31 7.63
CA ILE A 190 3.84 5.85 7.60
C ILE A 190 4.74 5.26 8.70
N THR A 191 6.00 5.67 8.77
CA THR A 191 6.94 5.18 9.80
C THR A 191 6.43 5.46 11.22
N GLY A 192 5.88 6.65 11.46
CA GLY A 192 5.26 7.00 12.75
C GLY A 192 4.08 6.10 13.11
N ALA A 193 3.17 5.87 12.17
CA ALA A 193 2.01 4.98 12.37
C ALA A 193 2.44 3.53 12.67
N VAL A 194 3.44 3.02 11.96
CA VAL A 194 4.02 1.69 12.17
C VAL A 194 4.65 1.57 13.56
N ALA A 195 5.37 2.60 14.02
CA ALA A 195 5.98 2.61 15.35
C ALA A 195 4.94 2.58 16.47
N VAL A 196 3.86 3.36 16.35
CA VAL A 196 2.75 3.38 17.32
C VAL A 196 2.05 2.02 17.38
N ALA A 197 1.74 1.42 16.23
CA ALA A 197 1.11 0.10 16.17
C ALA A 197 1.99 -1.01 16.79
N SER A 198 3.32 -0.88 16.64
CA SER A 198 4.28 -1.82 17.22
C SER A 198 4.36 -1.69 18.75
N ALA A 199 4.34 -0.46 19.27
CA ALA A 199 4.38 -0.20 20.71
C ALA A 199 3.11 -0.72 21.43
N GLY A 200 1.93 -0.57 20.82
CA GLY A 200 0.66 -1.02 21.40
C GLY A 200 0.50 -2.55 21.53
N ARG A 201 1.37 -3.35 20.90
CA ARG A 201 1.39 -4.82 21.02
C ARG A 201 2.43 -5.36 22.01
N ALA A 202 3.37 -4.51 22.44
CA ALA A 202 4.39 -4.87 23.41
C ALA A 202 3.97 -4.61 24.87
N ALA A 203 2.82 -3.95 25.06
CA ALA A 203 2.17 -3.68 26.34
C ALA A 203 1.03 -4.67 26.59
#